data_AF-A0A7C3YP94-F1
#
_entry.id   AF-A0A7C3YP94-F1
#
_cell.length_a   1.000
_cell.length_b   1.000
_cell.length_c   1.000
_cell.angle_alpha   90.00
_cell.angle_beta   90.00
_cell.angle_gamma   90.00
#
_symmetry.space_group_name_H-M   'P 1'
#
loop_
_entity.id
_entity.type
_entity.pdbx_description
1 polymer ?
#
loop_
_entity_poly.entity_id
_entity_poly.type
_entity_poly.pdbx_seq_one_letter_code
_entity_poly.pdbx_strand_id
1 'polypeptide(L)'
;MKKSISIKTLKRIDPDYSYLAKYIDEGKKFTVKQWVERYRGIILPSDIIILVLNNGSISVKDLRRFALWCVNESLKLMEDTDLRIVEAYKVGKKYVNGQASKKELNAANKAAWEVTDKSDPITYNMYYATCRAISGNAVDAAESASLYAASYLTYLKNANYSDIRASQLDHLLTYL
;
A
#
# COMPACT_ATOMS: atom_id res chain seq x y z
N MET A 1 -10.70 -7.96 -20.64
CA MET A 1 -10.41 -9.27 -20.00
C MET A 1 -10.35 -9.09 -18.49
N LYS A 2 -11.16 -9.80 -17.70
CA LYS A 2 -11.01 -9.82 -16.24
C LYS A 2 -9.68 -10.51 -15.91
N LYS A 3 -8.75 -9.79 -15.30
CA LYS A 3 -7.45 -10.34 -14.90
C LYS A 3 -7.65 -11.21 -13.65
N SER A 4 -7.33 -12.49 -13.75
CA SER A 4 -7.43 -13.46 -12.65
C SER A 4 -6.06 -13.72 -12.05
N ILE A 5 -6.00 -13.89 -10.73
CA ILE A 5 -4.78 -14.33 -10.03
C ILE A 5 -4.61 -15.84 -10.22
N SER A 6 -3.37 -16.30 -10.42
CA SER A 6 -3.01 -17.71 -10.63
C SER A 6 -1.86 -18.12 -9.70
N ILE A 7 -1.65 -19.44 -9.47
CA ILE A 7 -0.48 -19.91 -8.71
C ILE A 7 0.84 -19.41 -9.32
N LYS A 8 0.88 -19.27 -10.65
CA LYS A 8 2.08 -18.83 -11.37
C LYS A 8 2.42 -17.39 -10.98
N THR A 9 1.41 -16.57 -10.72
CA THR A 9 1.61 -15.21 -10.22
C THR A 9 2.08 -15.22 -8.77
N LEU A 10 1.54 -16.10 -7.92
CA LEU A 10 2.00 -16.28 -6.54
C LEU A 10 3.46 -16.73 -6.44
N LYS A 11 3.85 -17.75 -7.21
CA LYS A 11 5.22 -18.28 -7.27
C LYS A 11 6.27 -17.26 -7.71
N ARG A 12 5.86 -16.19 -8.39
CA ARG A 12 6.75 -15.09 -8.77
C ARG A 12 7.02 -14.13 -7.61
N ILE A 13 6.10 -14.06 -6.65
CA ILE A 13 6.28 -13.27 -5.42
C ILE A 13 7.07 -14.10 -4.42
N ASP A 14 6.63 -15.34 -4.19
CA ASP A 14 7.31 -16.27 -3.29
C ASP A 14 7.24 -17.71 -3.85
N PRO A 15 8.39 -18.32 -4.20
CA PRO A 15 8.48 -19.70 -4.64
C PRO A 15 7.93 -20.72 -3.62
N ASP A 16 7.93 -20.39 -2.33
CA ASP A 16 7.46 -21.28 -1.26
C ASP A 16 5.97 -21.59 -1.37
N TYR A 17 5.18 -20.78 -2.09
CA TYR A 17 3.79 -21.10 -2.41
C TYR A 17 3.60 -22.32 -3.31
N SER A 18 4.67 -23.00 -3.73
CA SER A 18 4.59 -24.21 -4.54
C SER A 18 3.76 -25.33 -3.90
N TYR A 19 3.75 -25.48 -2.57
CA TYR A 19 2.92 -26.48 -1.90
C TYR A 19 1.42 -26.16 -1.95
N LEU A 20 1.05 -24.90 -2.22
CA LEU A 20 -0.35 -24.48 -2.32
C LEU A 20 -1.03 -24.87 -3.63
N ALA A 21 -0.29 -25.37 -4.62
CA ALA A 21 -0.87 -25.78 -5.91
C ALA A 21 -2.03 -26.78 -5.75
N LYS A 22 -1.99 -27.65 -4.73
CA LYS A 22 -3.07 -28.62 -4.44
C LYS A 22 -4.32 -27.99 -3.78
N TYR A 23 -4.21 -26.77 -3.27
CA TYR A 23 -5.28 -26.04 -2.60
C TYR A 23 -5.88 -24.91 -3.46
N ILE A 24 -5.20 -24.52 -4.55
CA ILE A 24 -5.67 -23.46 -5.46
C ILE A 24 -6.32 -24.09 -6.69
N ASP A 25 -7.59 -23.75 -6.92
CA ASP A 25 -8.37 -24.20 -8.07
C ASP A 25 -7.95 -23.47 -9.37
N GLU A 26 -6.81 -23.85 -9.99
CA GLU A 26 -6.26 -23.17 -11.18
C GLU A 26 -7.19 -23.14 -12.41
N GLY A 27 -8.09 -24.12 -12.53
CA GLY A 27 -9.05 -24.20 -13.63
C GLY A 27 -10.27 -23.27 -13.48
N LYS A 28 -10.47 -22.68 -12.30
CA LYS A 28 -11.62 -21.82 -12.02
C LYS A 28 -11.27 -20.34 -12.19
N LYS A 29 -12.07 -19.63 -12.97
CA LYS A 29 -11.94 -18.18 -13.14
C LYS A 29 -12.68 -17.45 -12.03
N PHE A 30 -11.92 -16.93 -11.08
CA PHE A 30 -12.43 -16.01 -10.06
C PHE A 30 -12.18 -14.55 -10.45
N THR A 31 -13.06 -13.65 -10.01
CA THR A 31 -12.67 -12.24 -9.87
C THR A 31 -11.57 -12.10 -8.82
N VAL A 32 -10.81 -11.00 -8.83
CA VAL A 32 -9.77 -10.74 -7.83
C VAL A 32 -10.34 -10.83 -6.41
N LYS A 33 -11.49 -10.18 -6.16
CA LYS A 33 -12.15 -10.21 -4.85
C LYS A 33 -12.54 -11.63 -4.41
N GLN A 34 -13.20 -12.40 -5.28
CA GLN A 34 -13.56 -13.79 -4.97
C GLN A 34 -12.34 -14.67 -4.71
N TRP A 35 -11.24 -14.44 -5.44
CA TRP A 35 -10.00 -15.15 -5.24
C TRP A 35 -9.41 -14.84 -3.87
N VAL A 36 -9.36 -13.56 -3.49
CA VAL A 36 -8.84 -13.15 -2.18
C VAL A 36 -9.66 -13.75 -1.05
N GLU A 37 -11.00 -13.64 -1.08
CA GLU A 37 -11.84 -14.20 -0.01
C GLU A 37 -11.66 -15.72 0.15
N ARG A 38 -11.37 -16.42 -0.94
CA ARG A 38 -11.17 -17.87 -0.91
C ARG A 38 -9.83 -18.27 -0.28
N TYR A 39 -8.77 -17.49 -0.51
CA TYR A 39 -7.39 -17.91 -0.18
C TYR A 39 -6.71 -17.07 0.89
N ARG A 40 -7.31 -15.96 1.36
CA ARG A 40 -6.76 -15.11 2.43
C ARG A 40 -6.60 -15.80 3.79
N GLY A 41 -7.18 -16.99 3.98
CA GLY A 41 -6.95 -17.82 5.16
C GLY A 41 -5.70 -18.69 5.10
N ILE A 42 -5.07 -18.84 3.93
CA ILE A 42 -3.89 -19.71 3.72
C ILE A 42 -2.71 -18.99 3.04
N ILE A 43 -2.90 -17.73 2.62
CA ILE A 43 -1.88 -16.88 1.99
C ILE A 43 -1.72 -15.64 2.86
N LEU A 44 -0.49 -15.19 3.06
CA LEU A 44 -0.21 -14.02 3.89
C LEU A 44 -0.85 -12.75 3.29
N PRO A 45 -1.44 -11.87 4.11
CA PRO A 45 -2.00 -10.61 3.64
C PRO A 45 -1.00 -9.75 2.87
N SER A 46 0.28 -9.80 3.25
CA SER A 46 1.37 -9.09 2.57
C SER A 46 1.47 -9.43 1.08
N ASP A 47 1.43 -10.73 0.77
CA ASP A 47 1.60 -11.21 -0.60
C ASP A 47 0.34 -10.99 -1.42
N ILE A 48 -0.84 -11.08 -0.78
CA ILE A 48 -2.11 -10.73 -1.43
C ILE A 48 -2.11 -9.24 -1.79
N ILE A 49 -1.66 -8.35 -0.91
CA ILE A 49 -1.56 -6.92 -1.24
C ILE A 49 -0.67 -6.73 -2.48
N ILE A 50 0.53 -7.33 -2.51
CA ILE A 50 1.43 -7.23 -3.68
C ILE A 50 0.73 -7.72 -4.95
N LEU A 51 0.04 -8.87 -4.90
CA LEU A 51 -0.73 -9.39 -6.03
C LEU A 51 -1.83 -8.43 -6.50
N VAL A 52 -2.61 -7.88 -5.57
CA VAL A 52 -3.76 -7.03 -5.88
C VAL A 52 -3.29 -5.72 -6.50
N LEU A 53 -2.24 -5.11 -5.96
CA LEU A 53 -1.65 -3.88 -6.49
C LEU A 53 -1.09 -4.08 -7.91
N ASN A 54 -0.43 -5.22 -8.18
CA ASN A 54 0.25 -5.48 -9.45
C ASN A 54 -0.62 -6.10 -10.53
N ASN A 55 -1.79 -6.67 -10.20
CA ASN A 55 -2.62 -7.32 -11.21
C ASN A 55 -3.30 -6.30 -12.14
N GLY A 56 -3.44 -5.03 -11.73
CA GLY A 56 -4.06 -3.96 -12.54
C GLY A 56 -5.59 -4.02 -12.62
N SER A 57 -6.25 -4.56 -11.60
CA SER A 57 -7.70 -4.48 -11.37
C SER A 57 -8.12 -3.19 -10.67
N ILE A 58 -7.18 -2.50 -10.02
CA ILE A 58 -7.41 -1.22 -9.34
C ILE A 58 -6.94 -0.08 -10.23
N SER A 59 -7.74 1.00 -10.31
CA SER A 59 -7.38 2.17 -11.11
C SER A 59 -6.14 2.88 -10.54
N VAL A 60 -5.38 3.58 -11.39
CA VAL A 60 -4.24 4.42 -10.95
C VAL A 60 -4.65 5.42 -9.87
N LYS A 61 -5.86 5.98 -9.98
CA LYS A 61 -6.41 6.92 -8.99
C LYS A 61 -6.64 6.24 -7.64
N ASP A 62 -7.21 5.04 -7.64
CA ASP A 62 -7.53 4.32 -6.41
C ASP A 62 -6.31 3.71 -5.75
N LEU A 63 -5.29 3.29 -6.52
CA LEU A 63 -3.97 2.94 -5.98
C LEU A 63 -3.36 4.09 -5.18
N ARG A 64 -3.43 5.33 -5.71
CA ARG A 64 -2.95 6.52 -4.99
C ARG A 64 -3.81 6.84 -3.76
N ARG A 65 -5.13 6.65 -3.84
CA ARG A 65 -6.02 6.81 -2.67
C ARG A 65 -5.66 5.84 -1.56
N PHE A 66 -5.43 4.57 -1.92
CA PHE A 66 -4.97 3.55 -0.99
C PHE A 66 -3.62 3.91 -0.35
N ALA A 67 -2.65 4.37 -1.14
CA ALA A 67 -1.36 4.84 -0.63
C ALA A 67 -1.53 5.97 0.41
N LEU A 68 -2.35 6.98 0.08
CA LEU A 68 -2.65 8.10 0.98
C LEU A 68 -3.46 7.66 2.21
N TRP A 69 -4.32 6.65 2.08
CA TRP A 69 -5.04 6.10 3.22
C TRP A 69 -4.07 5.43 4.20
N CYS A 70 -3.11 4.63 3.72
CA CYS A 70 -2.09 4.00 4.57
C CYS A 70 -1.28 5.05 5.37
N VAL A 71 -0.89 6.13 4.69
CA VAL A 71 -0.21 7.28 5.31
C VAL A 71 -1.11 7.96 6.33
N ASN A 72 -2.37 8.19 5.99
CA ASN A 72 -3.32 8.84 6.90
C ASN A 72 -3.53 8.07 8.20
N GLU A 73 -3.65 6.73 8.14
CA GLU A 73 -3.80 5.91 9.35
C GLU A 73 -2.62 6.05 10.32
N SER A 74 -1.44 6.30 9.78
CA SER A 74 -0.23 6.51 10.57
C SER A 74 -0.10 7.95 11.07
N LEU A 75 -0.41 8.96 10.24
CA LEU A 75 -0.40 10.37 10.63
C LEU A 75 -1.34 10.67 11.81
N LYS A 76 -2.47 9.97 11.91
CA LYS A 76 -3.42 10.11 13.03
C LYS A 76 -2.81 9.86 14.40
N LEU A 77 -1.71 9.12 14.47
CA LEU A 77 -1.05 8.71 15.71
C LEU A 77 0.20 9.53 16.01
N MET A 78 0.54 10.49 15.14
CA MET A 78 1.69 11.38 15.33
C MET A 78 1.24 12.68 15.98
N GLU A 79 1.84 13.04 17.11
CA GLU A 79 1.53 14.29 17.81
C GLU A 79 2.28 15.49 17.20
N ASP A 80 3.58 15.33 16.91
CA ASP A 80 4.46 16.42 16.41
C ASP A 80 5.04 16.11 15.02
N THR A 81 4.19 16.11 13.99
CA THR A 81 4.63 15.85 12.61
C THR A 81 5.21 17.11 11.96
N ASP A 82 6.36 16.98 11.28
CA ASP A 82 6.94 18.07 10.48
C ASP A 82 5.94 18.56 9.42
N LEU A 83 5.76 19.88 9.35
CA LEU A 83 4.80 20.51 8.45
C LEU A 83 5.01 20.12 6.99
N ARG A 84 6.25 19.84 6.55
CA ARG A 84 6.53 19.41 5.17
C ARG A 84 5.91 18.06 4.84
N ILE A 85 5.82 17.15 5.80
CA ILE A 85 5.15 15.84 5.67
C ILE A 85 3.64 16.03 5.60
N VAL A 86 3.09 16.88 6.47
CA VAL A 86 1.66 17.22 6.48
C VAL A 86 1.24 17.86 5.15
N GLU A 87 2.03 18.82 4.64
CA GLU A 87 1.76 19.47 3.36
C GLU A 87 1.93 18.52 2.18
N ALA A 88 2.93 17.64 2.19
CA ALA A 88 3.08 16.58 1.20
C ALA A 88 1.84 15.68 1.12
N TYR A 89 1.32 15.24 2.27
CA TYR A 89 0.07 14.47 2.33
C TYR A 89 -1.13 15.26 1.75
N LYS A 90 -1.29 16.54 2.12
CA LYS A 90 -2.37 17.39 1.60
C LYS A 90 -2.28 17.59 0.09
N VAL A 91 -1.09 17.88 -0.45
CA VAL A 91 -0.86 18.02 -1.90
C VAL A 91 -1.13 16.69 -2.61
N GLY A 92 -0.73 15.56 -2.00
CA GLY A 92 -1.08 14.23 -2.49
C GLY A 92 -2.59 14.03 -2.67
N LYS A 93 -3.39 14.38 -1.64
CA LYS A 93 -4.86 14.33 -1.72
C LYS A 93 -5.40 15.22 -2.84
N LYS A 94 -4.90 16.46 -2.95
CA LYS A 94 -5.32 17.39 -4.01
C LYS A 94 -4.99 16.82 -5.39
N TYR A 95 -3.78 16.28 -5.58
CA TYR A 95 -3.35 15.71 -6.86
C TYR A 95 -4.23 14.54 -7.30
N VAL A 96 -4.55 13.62 -6.39
CA VAL A 96 -5.46 12.49 -6.66
C VAL A 96 -6.86 12.95 -7.04
N ASN A 97 -7.29 14.12 -6.55
CA ASN A 97 -8.57 14.72 -6.89
C ASN A 97 -8.50 15.69 -8.09
N GLY A 98 -7.36 15.82 -8.76
CA GLY A 98 -7.18 16.72 -9.90
C GLY A 98 -7.08 18.21 -9.52
N GLN A 99 -6.85 18.51 -8.24
CA GLN A 99 -6.79 19.86 -7.66
C GLN A 99 -5.35 20.37 -7.47
N ALA A 100 -4.35 19.55 -7.79
CA ALA A 100 -2.95 19.95 -7.81
C ALA A 100 -2.27 19.38 -9.06
N SER A 101 -1.31 20.12 -9.58
CA SER A 101 -0.48 19.73 -10.70
C SER A 101 0.61 18.72 -10.28
N LYS A 102 1.20 18.04 -11.27
CA LYS A 102 2.38 17.20 -11.06
C LYS A 102 3.58 18.01 -10.53
N LYS A 103 3.68 19.29 -10.89
CA LYS A 103 4.75 20.19 -10.41
C LYS A 103 4.61 20.45 -8.92
N GLU A 104 3.40 20.74 -8.45
CA GLU A 104 3.10 20.91 -7.02
C GLU A 104 3.38 19.62 -6.24
N LEU A 105 2.95 18.46 -6.77
CA LEU A 105 3.23 17.16 -6.17
C LEU A 105 4.74 16.90 -6.02
N ASN A 106 5.51 17.14 -7.08
CA ASN A 106 6.96 16.96 -7.07
C ASN A 106 7.67 17.91 -6.09
N ALA A 107 7.22 19.17 -6.02
CA ALA A 107 7.77 20.14 -5.08
C ALA A 107 7.53 19.73 -3.62
N ALA A 108 6.30 19.29 -3.31
CA ALA A 108 5.96 18.79 -1.98
C ALA A 108 6.72 17.50 -1.63
N ASN A 109 6.90 16.61 -2.62
CA ASN A 109 7.71 15.41 -2.44
C ASN A 109 9.16 15.70 -2.12
N LYS A 110 9.77 16.65 -2.84
CA LYS A 110 11.14 17.09 -2.57
C LYS A 110 11.28 17.63 -1.13
N ALA A 111 10.37 18.50 -0.71
CA ALA A 111 10.39 19.06 0.64
C ALA A 111 10.20 17.98 1.74
N ALA A 112 9.38 16.97 1.48
CA ALA A 112 9.21 15.84 2.38
C ALA A 112 10.47 14.97 2.50
N TRP A 113 11.19 14.72 1.40
CA TRP A 113 12.45 13.95 1.44
C TRP A 113 13.52 14.62 2.29
N GLU A 114 13.61 15.95 2.29
CA GLU A 114 14.59 16.71 3.09
C GLU A 114 14.45 16.50 4.60
N VAL A 115 13.29 16.04 5.08
CA VAL A 115 13.07 15.74 6.51
C VAL A 115 13.17 14.27 6.84
N THR A 116 12.80 13.40 5.91
CA THR A 116 12.92 11.95 6.08
C THR A 116 14.35 11.58 6.45
N ASP A 117 15.35 12.16 5.78
CA ASP A 117 16.77 11.85 5.99
C ASP A 117 17.31 12.24 7.37
N LYS A 118 16.59 13.10 8.11
CA LYS A 118 17.01 13.62 9.43
C LYS A 118 16.19 13.04 10.59
N SER A 119 15.21 12.21 10.28
CA SER A 119 14.27 11.67 11.27
C SER A 119 14.86 10.47 12.01
N ASP A 120 14.37 10.23 13.23
CA ASP A 120 14.71 9.03 13.98
C ASP A 120 14.16 7.76 13.27
N PRO A 121 14.66 6.55 13.58
CA PRO A 121 14.28 5.34 12.86
C PRO A 121 12.78 5.02 12.85
N ILE A 122 12.03 5.44 13.87
CA ILE A 122 10.60 5.19 13.97
C ILE A 122 9.86 6.15 13.06
N THR A 123 10.15 7.45 13.18
CA THR A 123 9.58 8.51 12.33
C THR A 123 9.96 8.34 10.85
N TYR A 124 11.15 7.81 10.59
CA TYR A 124 11.66 7.54 9.23
C TYR A 124 10.68 6.72 8.41
N ASN A 125 10.18 5.60 8.95
CA ASN A 125 9.24 4.75 8.22
C ASN A 125 8.01 5.53 7.78
N MET A 126 7.47 6.37 8.67
CA MET A 126 6.28 7.13 8.37
C MET A 126 6.52 8.26 7.35
N TYR A 127 7.65 8.96 7.49
CA TYR A 127 8.01 10.02 6.55
C TYR A 127 8.33 9.45 5.17
N TYR A 128 9.04 8.31 5.13
CA TYR A 128 9.30 7.55 3.92
C TYR A 128 7.99 7.09 3.26
N ALA A 129 7.04 6.54 4.02
CA ALA A 129 5.72 6.16 3.51
C ALA A 129 5.02 7.34 2.83
N THR A 130 5.05 8.52 3.45
CA THR A 130 4.48 9.76 2.90
C THR A 130 5.14 10.14 1.58
N CYS A 131 6.47 10.16 1.55
CA CYS A 131 7.22 10.46 0.33
C CYS A 131 6.90 9.48 -0.80
N ARG A 132 6.75 8.19 -0.49
CA ARG A 132 6.42 7.18 -1.48
C ARG A 132 4.99 7.30 -1.98
N ALA A 133 4.02 7.60 -1.10
CA ALA A 133 2.61 7.72 -1.46
C ALA A 133 2.33 8.80 -2.52
N ILE A 134 3.13 9.87 -2.53
CA ILE A 134 3.00 10.97 -3.49
C ILE A 134 3.99 10.90 -4.65
N SER A 135 4.65 9.74 -4.84
CA SER A 135 5.59 9.52 -5.95
C SER A 135 4.88 9.26 -7.30
N GLY A 136 5.67 9.23 -8.38
CA GLY A 136 5.15 9.17 -9.74
C GLY A 136 4.48 7.86 -10.15
N ASN A 137 4.95 6.70 -9.68
CA ASN A 137 4.36 5.39 -9.99
C ASN A 137 3.34 4.99 -8.92
N ALA A 138 2.09 4.76 -9.32
CA ALA A 138 1.00 4.50 -8.38
C ALA A 138 1.07 3.11 -7.71
N VAL A 139 1.60 2.09 -8.40
CA VAL A 139 1.76 0.75 -7.82
C VAL A 139 2.87 0.78 -6.77
N ASP A 140 4.05 1.30 -7.14
CA ASP A 140 5.17 1.44 -6.20
C ASP A 140 4.82 2.34 -5.01
N ALA A 141 4.05 3.41 -5.27
CA ALA A 141 3.55 4.29 -4.22
C ALA A 141 2.64 3.55 -3.25
N ALA A 142 1.67 2.79 -3.76
CA ALA A 142 0.74 2.00 -2.95
C ALA A 142 1.46 0.93 -2.12
N GLU A 143 2.37 0.17 -2.75
CA GLU A 143 3.09 -0.92 -2.10
C GLU A 143 4.02 -0.39 -1.01
N SER A 144 4.83 0.62 -1.32
CA SER A 144 5.76 1.19 -0.35
C SER A 144 5.03 1.91 0.77
N ALA A 145 4.02 2.74 0.46
CA ALA A 145 3.27 3.42 1.50
C ALA A 145 2.58 2.43 2.45
N SER A 146 1.98 1.36 1.91
CA SER A 146 1.38 0.27 2.71
C SER A 146 2.42 -0.42 3.59
N LEU A 147 3.57 -0.80 3.04
CA LEU A 147 4.64 -1.49 3.76
C LEU A 147 5.16 -0.66 4.94
N TYR A 148 5.61 0.57 4.67
CA TYR A 148 6.25 1.40 5.69
C TYR A 148 5.25 1.93 6.72
N ALA A 149 4.01 2.24 6.32
CA ALA A 149 2.94 2.55 7.27
C ALA A 149 2.62 1.35 8.17
N ALA A 150 2.62 0.13 7.63
CA ALA A 150 2.36 -1.07 8.45
C ALA A 150 3.46 -1.28 9.49
N SER A 151 4.73 -1.14 9.11
CA SER A 151 5.86 -1.22 10.03
C SER A 151 5.76 -0.18 11.14
N TYR A 152 5.40 1.06 10.79
CA TYR A 152 5.21 2.14 11.75
C TYR A 152 4.05 1.87 12.74
N LEU A 153 2.88 1.48 12.21
CA LEU A 153 1.71 1.17 13.03
C LEU A 153 1.94 -0.04 13.95
N THR A 154 2.70 -1.03 13.48
CA THR A 154 3.10 -2.21 14.27
C THR A 154 3.89 -1.76 15.49
N TYR A 155 4.88 -0.89 15.29
CA TYR A 155 5.69 -0.32 16.36
C TYR A 155 4.83 0.50 17.34
N LEU A 156 4.07 1.48 16.84
CA LEU A 156 3.31 2.39 17.70
C LEU A 156 2.20 1.70 18.49
N LYS A 157 1.49 0.76 17.87
CA LYS A 157 0.35 0.08 18.51
C LYS A 157 0.77 -1.15 19.31
N ASN A 158 2.07 -1.51 19.29
CA ASN A 158 2.55 -2.80 19.77
C ASN A 158 1.68 -3.96 19.24
N ALA A 159 1.32 -3.89 17.95
CA ALA A 159 0.36 -4.77 17.31
C ALA A 159 1.06 -5.85 16.47
N ASN A 160 0.34 -6.93 16.13
CA ASN A 160 0.85 -7.91 15.17
C ASN A 160 0.86 -7.29 13.76
N TYR A 161 2.01 -7.36 13.09
CA TYR A 161 2.17 -6.86 11.72
C TYR A 161 1.17 -7.48 10.74
N SER A 162 0.88 -8.78 10.86
CA SER A 162 -0.08 -9.49 10.01
C SER A 162 -1.49 -8.91 10.13
N ASP A 163 -1.90 -8.49 11.34
CA ASP A 163 -3.22 -7.90 11.57
C ASP A 163 -3.32 -6.51 10.93
N ILE A 164 -2.26 -5.72 11.01
CA ILE A 164 -2.17 -4.43 10.31
C ILE A 164 -2.27 -4.63 8.80
N ARG A 165 -1.54 -5.62 8.25
CA ARG A 165 -1.60 -5.95 6.82
C ARG A 165 -2.98 -6.50 6.43
N ALA A 166 -3.66 -7.26 7.28
CA ALA A 166 -5.02 -7.73 7.04
C ALA A 166 -6.00 -6.56 6.94
N SER A 167 -5.90 -5.56 7.84
CA SER A 167 -6.72 -4.35 7.78
C SER A 167 -6.44 -3.52 6.52
N GLN A 168 -5.18 -3.41 6.10
CA GLN A 168 -4.83 -2.78 4.83
C GLN A 168 -5.42 -3.54 3.64
N LEU A 169 -5.38 -4.88 3.66
CA LEU A 169 -6.00 -5.69 2.63
C LEU A 169 -7.51 -5.44 2.57
N ASP A 170 -8.21 -5.44 3.71
CA ASP A 170 -9.65 -5.15 3.76
C ASP A 170 -9.99 -3.79 3.15
N HIS A 171 -9.20 -2.76 3.45
CA HIS A 171 -9.38 -1.44 2.84
C HIS A 171 -9.10 -1.46 1.33
N LEU A 172 -8.05 -2.16 0.90
CA LEU A 172 -7.70 -2.29 -0.52
C LEU A 172 -8.83 -2.96 -1.32
N LEU A 173 -9.49 -3.98 -0.75
CA LEU A 173 -10.61 -4.69 -1.38
C LEU A 173 -11.86 -3.81 -1.57
N THR A 174 -11.94 -2.64 -0.93
CA THR A 174 -13.03 -1.67 -1.18
C THR A 174 -12.94 -0.98 -2.55
N TYR A 175 -11.78 -1.10 -3.23
CA TYR A 175 -11.54 -0.53 -4.56
C TYR A 175 -11.73 -1.54 -5.72
N LEU A 176 -12.16 -2.78 -5.42
CA LEU A 176 -12.41 -3.86 -6.38
C LEU A 176 -13.90 -4.07 -6.63
#